data_AF-A0A2J8AJ59-F1
#
_entry.id   AF-A0A2J8AJ59-F1
#
_cell.length_a   1.000
_cell.length_b   1.000
_cell.length_c   1.000
_cell.angle_alpha   90.00
_cell.angle_beta   90.00
_cell.angle_gamma   90.00
#
_symmetry.space_group_name_H-M   'P 1'
#
loop_
_entity.id
_entity.type
_entity.pdbx_description
1 polymer ?
#
loop_
_entity_poly.entity_id
_entity_poly.type
_entity_poly.pdbx_seq_one_letter_code
_entity_poly.pdbx_strand_id
1 'polypeptide(L)'
;MKVTIVDDVQERWCCTLQELVALPVQVPALQRPLDDERVAQIVAFQNEHRERHGTFRFIGDVALLGKDAQGRLYVVDGQHRLAAAHALLAERPSNQIRSDQKVTVLVVSLSEALMTMRSLFILVNKSVPVPDWIVQGTISATHTCAITDVMKAWKRRFKPFWSGAVHPRRPNVSLAALGAALASCARRHPDVFPTTPDGISSFLDYANERLRVEHPTSPATLAALGKVAKDQEPLFLSNDPAFEFVFEWLPQFKFTVPNTEVHDVHHIVVKQKKLNKATRCAVWNRHFGEKAGTGACYCCRHEITQQTYECGHILAACKGGSDDLTNLRPICAQCNRSMGKMHMDEFCKTMGLQGSLLSFCVAIEESD
;
A
#
# COMPACT_ATOMS: atom_id res chain seq x y z
N MET A 1 19.52 16.15 23.94
CA MET A 1 18.11 16.56 23.71
C MET A 1 17.50 17.17 24.97
N LYS A 2 16.83 18.33 24.86
CA LYS A 2 16.11 19.00 25.96
C LYS A 2 14.61 18.71 25.82
N VAL A 3 13.97 18.25 26.89
CA VAL A 3 12.52 17.95 26.91
C VAL A 3 11.80 19.03 27.69
N THR A 4 10.65 19.49 27.19
CA THR A 4 9.74 20.40 27.87
C THR A 4 8.36 19.77 27.92
N ILE A 5 7.85 19.51 29.12
CA ILE A 5 6.50 18.98 29.32
C ILE A 5 5.50 20.08 28.95
N VAL A 6 4.55 19.77 28.08
CA VAL A 6 3.50 20.70 27.63
C VAL A 6 2.24 20.45 28.47
N ASP A 7 1.82 19.19 28.59
CA ASP A 7 0.72 18.73 29.43
C ASP A 7 0.95 17.27 29.88
N ASP A 8 -0.08 16.61 30.38
CA ASP A 8 -0.07 15.24 30.89
C ASP A 8 0.23 14.17 29.82
N VAL A 9 0.05 14.48 28.54
CA VAL A 9 0.29 13.55 27.42
C VAL A 9 1.28 14.10 26.39
N GLN A 10 1.64 15.38 26.43
CA GLN A 10 2.46 16.05 25.44
C GLN A 10 3.79 16.54 26.00
N GLU A 11 4.85 16.30 25.23
CA GLU A 11 6.18 16.83 25.46
C GLU A 11 6.71 17.46 24.18
N ARG A 12 7.39 18.60 24.28
CA ARG A 12 8.16 19.17 23.18
C ARG A 12 9.64 18.89 23.38
N TRP A 13 10.24 18.19 22.43
CA TRP A 13 11.65 17.87 22.41
C TRP A 13 12.40 18.90 21.56
N CYS A 14 13.43 19.52 22.12
CA CYS A 14 14.36 20.39 21.43
C CYS A 14 15.69 19.65 21.27
N CYS A 15 16.05 19.34 20.02
CA CYS A 15 17.22 18.57 19.66
C CYS A 15 17.94 19.20 18.46
N THR A 16 19.17 18.78 18.23
CA THR A 16 19.85 19.06 16.96
C THR A 16 19.21 18.25 15.84
N LEU A 17 19.36 18.71 14.60
CA LEU A 17 18.90 17.95 13.43
C LEU A 17 19.52 16.54 13.38
N GLN A 18 20.79 16.41 13.81
CA GLN A 18 21.50 15.13 13.88
C GLN A 18 20.92 14.18 14.95
N GLU A 19 20.60 14.71 16.13
CA GLU A 19 19.90 13.94 17.18
C GLU A 19 18.50 13.50 16.69
N LEU A 20 17.79 14.34 15.93
CA LEU A 20 16.47 14.00 15.38
C LEU A 20 16.53 12.82 14.42
N VAL A 21 17.40 12.85 13.41
CA VAL A 21 17.49 11.77 12.41
C VAL A 21 18.05 10.46 13.00
N ALA A 22 18.69 10.52 14.16
CA ALA A 22 19.16 9.34 14.88
C ALA A 22 18.06 8.65 15.69
N LEU A 23 16.88 9.28 15.85
CA LEU A 23 15.76 8.66 16.57
C LEU A 23 15.21 7.46 15.78
N PRO A 24 14.90 6.33 16.46
CA PRO A 24 14.31 5.15 15.83
C PRO A 24 12.79 5.35 15.59
N VAL A 25 12.45 6.29 14.71
CA VAL A 25 11.06 6.64 14.38
C VAL A 25 10.50 5.65 13.38
N GLN A 26 9.37 5.03 13.73
CA GLN A 26 8.64 4.08 12.89
C GLN A 26 7.54 4.79 12.10
N VAL A 27 7.23 4.27 10.91
CA VAL A 27 6.09 4.73 10.11
C VAL A 27 4.89 3.85 10.44
N PRO A 28 3.80 4.38 11.02
CA PRO A 28 2.63 3.58 11.35
C PRO A 28 1.84 3.21 10.09
N ALA A 29 1.11 2.09 10.12
CA ALA A 29 0.34 1.58 8.97
C ALA A 29 -0.74 2.54 8.45
N LEU A 30 -1.21 3.46 9.30
CA LEU A 30 -2.22 4.48 8.97
C LEU A 30 -1.64 5.64 8.14
N GLN A 31 -0.33 5.68 7.95
CA GLN A 31 0.35 6.81 7.33
C GLN A 31 0.33 6.72 5.80
N ARG A 32 0.19 7.87 5.13
CA ARG A 32 0.22 7.93 3.66
C ARG A 32 1.62 7.66 3.11
N PRO A 33 1.75 7.10 1.89
CA PRO A 33 3.05 6.93 1.25
C PRO A 33 3.87 8.23 1.20
N LEU A 34 5.19 8.10 1.28
CA LEU A 34 6.09 9.22 1.09
C LEU A 34 5.97 9.74 -0.36
N ASP A 35 6.00 11.05 -0.52
CA ASP A 35 5.99 11.71 -1.84
C ASP A 35 7.40 12.27 -2.08
N ASP A 36 8.15 11.60 -2.93
CA ASP A 36 9.55 11.94 -3.20
C ASP A 36 9.70 13.33 -3.84
N GLU A 37 8.74 13.77 -4.65
CA GLU A 37 8.76 15.11 -5.25
C GLU A 37 8.57 16.17 -4.16
N ARG A 38 7.65 15.92 -3.22
CA ARG A 38 7.45 16.81 -2.08
C ARG A 38 8.67 16.87 -1.16
N VAL A 39 9.35 15.74 -0.93
CA VAL A 39 10.59 15.70 -0.16
C VAL A 39 11.68 16.51 -0.87
N ALA A 40 11.89 16.29 -2.18
CA ALA A 40 12.87 17.02 -2.99
C ALA A 40 12.63 18.53 -2.96
N GLN A 41 11.37 18.98 -3.04
CA GLN A 41 11.03 20.41 -2.90
C GLN A 41 11.44 20.99 -1.55
N ILE A 42 11.23 20.24 -0.46
CA ILE A 42 11.66 20.67 0.88
C ILE A 42 13.18 20.75 0.94
N VAL A 43 13.89 19.71 0.49
CA VAL A 43 15.37 19.67 0.46
C VAL A 43 15.95 20.85 -0.32
N ALA A 44 15.41 21.12 -1.52
CA ALA A 44 15.84 22.24 -2.36
C ALA A 44 15.68 23.59 -1.63
N PHE A 45 14.50 23.84 -1.03
CA PHE A 45 14.26 25.05 -0.23
C PHE A 45 15.24 25.18 0.94
N GLN A 46 15.50 24.08 1.66
CA GLN A 46 16.40 24.07 2.81
C GLN A 46 17.85 24.37 2.39
N ASN A 47 18.31 23.79 1.29
CA ASN A 47 19.64 24.07 0.73
C ASN A 47 19.77 25.52 0.27
N GLU A 48 18.81 26.05 -0.48
CA GLU A 48 18.79 27.45 -0.94
C GLU A 48 18.82 28.44 0.24
N HIS A 49 17.99 28.21 1.27
CA HIS A 49 17.99 29.06 2.47
C HIS A 49 19.31 28.97 3.23
N ARG A 50 19.92 27.79 3.33
CA ARG A 50 21.22 27.61 3.99
C ARG A 50 22.36 28.29 3.23
N GLU A 51 22.36 28.23 1.90
CA GLU A 51 23.34 28.94 1.08
C GLU A 51 23.28 30.45 1.31
N ARG A 52 22.07 31.00 1.43
CA ARG A 52 21.88 32.44 1.66
C ARG A 52 22.09 32.89 3.11
N HIS A 53 21.76 32.05 4.09
CA HIS A 53 21.63 32.47 5.49
C HIS A 53 22.42 31.59 6.49
N GLY A 54 23.19 30.63 6.00
CA GLY A 54 24.04 29.74 6.81
C GLY A 54 23.29 28.68 7.64
N THR A 55 21.96 28.65 7.60
CA THR A 55 21.11 27.77 8.42
C THR A 55 19.97 27.17 7.62
N PHE A 56 19.51 25.98 8.01
CA PHE A 56 18.23 25.44 7.54
C PHE A 56 17.06 26.23 8.17
N ARG A 57 15.87 26.15 7.57
CA ARG A 57 14.66 26.79 8.08
C ARG A 57 13.50 25.81 8.14
N PHE A 58 13.45 25.04 9.23
CA PHE A 58 12.22 24.32 9.61
C PHE A 58 11.34 25.26 10.43
N ILE A 59 10.12 25.51 9.96
CA ILE A 59 9.14 26.34 10.66
C ILE A 59 8.23 25.42 11.48
N GLY A 60 8.14 25.69 12.78
CA GLY A 60 7.38 24.88 13.74
C GLY A 60 8.07 23.56 14.09
N ASP A 61 7.27 22.61 14.60
CA ASP A 61 7.75 21.26 14.90
C ASP A 61 8.02 20.49 13.59
N VAL A 62 9.21 19.88 13.47
CA VAL A 62 9.60 19.11 12.28
C VAL A 62 8.67 17.93 12.08
N ALA A 63 8.36 17.23 13.18
CA ALA A 63 7.48 16.09 13.22
C ALA A 63 6.62 16.11 14.48
N LEU A 64 5.46 15.46 14.38
CA LEU A 64 4.64 15.04 15.51
C LEU A 64 4.81 13.53 15.66
N LEU A 65 5.28 13.09 16.83
CA LEU A 65 5.52 11.69 17.13
C LEU A 65 4.53 11.17 18.17
N GLY A 66 4.03 9.96 17.97
CA GLY A 66 3.37 9.17 19.00
C GLY A 66 4.41 8.31 19.72
N LYS A 67 4.40 8.27 21.04
CA LYS A 67 5.27 7.43 21.87
C LYS A 67 4.44 6.42 22.64
N ASP A 68 4.64 5.12 22.42
CA ASP A 68 3.89 4.11 23.16
C ASP A 68 4.47 3.80 24.54
N ALA A 69 3.80 2.91 25.28
CA ALA A 69 4.22 2.48 26.61
C ALA A 69 5.59 1.78 26.64
N GLN A 70 6.05 1.23 25.52
CA GLN A 70 7.38 0.64 25.35
C GLN A 70 8.44 1.67 24.93
N GLY A 71 8.05 2.94 24.77
CA GLY A 71 8.94 4.02 24.33
C GLY A 71 9.21 4.04 22.82
N ARG A 72 8.51 3.22 22.03
CA ARG A 72 8.62 3.23 20.57
C ARG A 72 8.00 4.50 20.01
N LEU A 73 8.67 5.11 19.05
CA LEU A 73 8.28 6.38 18.42
C LEU A 73 7.67 6.12 17.05
N TYR A 74 6.56 6.80 16.75
CA TYR A 74 5.82 6.68 15.51
C TYR A 74 5.58 8.06 14.89
N VAL A 75 5.90 8.26 13.61
CA VAL A 75 5.59 9.53 12.95
C VAL A 75 4.10 9.64 12.62
N VAL A 76 3.45 10.64 13.20
CA VAL A 76 2.02 10.92 12.99
C VAL A 76 1.83 12.05 11.97
N ASP A 77 2.62 13.12 12.06
CA ASP A 77 2.68 14.19 11.08
C ASP A 77 4.13 14.64 10.82
N GLY A 78 4.37 15.24 9.65
CA GLY A 78 5.68 15.77 9.28
C GLY A 78 6.60 14.75 8.63
N GLN A 79 6.10 13.61 8.14
CA GLN A 79 6.92 12.57 7.51
C GLN A 79 7.82 13.08 6.38
N HIS A 80 7.34 13.99 5.53
CA HIS A 80 8.13 14.55 4.43
C HIS A 80 9.23 15.49 4.94
N ARG A 81 8.98 16.21 6.05
CA ARG A 81 9.97 17.06 6.71
C ARG A 81 11.04 16.22 7.39
N LEU A 82 10.65 15.14 8.06
CA LEU A 82 11.58 14.18 8.66
C LEU A 82 12.44 13.50 7.59
N ALA A 83 11.84 13.02 6.50
CA ALA A 83 12.58 12.45 5.37
C ALA A 83 13.55 13.46 4.72
N ALA A 84 13.12 14.72 4.55
CA ALA A 84 14.01 15.78 4.08
C ALA A 84 15.18 16.02 5.04
N ALA A 85 14.95 15.99 6.37
CA ALA A 85 16.02 16.08 7.36
C ALA A 85 17.05 14.96 7.23
N HIS A 86 16.62 13.72 6.96
CA HIS A 86 17.53 12.60 6.65
C HIS A 86 18.35 12.86 5.39
N ALA A 87 17.70 13.26 4.28
CA ALA A 87 18.38 13.52 3.01
C ALA A 87 19.46 14.61 3.13
N LEU A 88 19.14 15.73 3.81
CA LEU A 88 20.06 16.86 4.02
C LEU A 88 21.34 16.47 4.79
N LEU A 89 21.26 15.43 5.64
CA LEU A 89 22.40 14.93 6.41
C LEU A 89 23.14 13.78 5.71
N ALA A 90 22.47 13.01 4.84
CA ALA A 90 23.08 11.92 4.08
C ALA A 90 23.98 12.42 2.93
N GLU A 91 23.66 13.55 2.32
CA GLU A 91 24.37 14.07 1.12
C GLU A 91 25.77 14.66 1.39
N ARG A 92 26.30 14.64 2.63
CA ARG A 92 27.52 15.42 2.95
C ARG A 92 28.59 14.68 3.77
N PRO A 93 29.88 14.79 3.40
CA PRO A 93 30.99 14.18 4.12
C PRO A 93 31.13 14.76 5.54
N SER A 94 31.53 13.88 6.46
CA SER A 94 31.56 14.02 7.93
C SER A 94 32.32 15.24 8.50
N ASN A 95 33.11 15.96 7.71
CA ASN A 95 33.95 17.07 8.17
C ASN A 95 33.37 18.49 7.95
N GLN A 96 32.17 18.65 7.39
CA GLN A 96 31.49 19.97 7.24
C GLN A 96 30.13 20.07 7.96
N ILE A 97 29.78 19.09 8.78
CA ILE A 97 28.50 19.09 9.52
C ILE A 97 28.70 19.85 10.84
N ARG A 98 28.67 21.18 10.79
CA ARG A 98 28.13 21.95 11.92
C ARG A 98 26.65 22.12 11.66
N SER A 99 25.84 21.18 12.13
CA SER A 99 24.40 21.41 12.31
C SER A 99 24.06 21.18 13.77
N ASP A 100 24.69 21.99 14.63
CA ASP A 100 24.20 22.33 15.98
C ASP A 100 22.81 22.98 15.95
N GLN A 101 22.30 23.28 14.74
CA GLN A 101 20.96 23.76 14.51
C GLN A 101 19.93 22.96 15.28
N LYS A 102 19.26 23.69 16.19
CA LYS A 102 18.16 23.18 16.98
C LYS A 102 16.87 23.18 16.18
N VAL A 103 16.13 22.10 16.34
CA VAL A 103 14.77 21.90 15.84
C VAL A 103 13.89 21.44 16.99
N THR A 104 12.57 21.52 16.79
CA THR A 104 11.60 21.01 17.76
C THR A 104 10.80 19.86 17.17
N VAL A 105 10.39 18.95 18.05
CA VAL A 105 9.53 17.81 17.76
C VAL A 105 8.48 17.77 18.85
N LEU A 106 7.21 17.61 18.48
CA LEU A 106 6.14 17.37 19.44
C LEU A 106 5.98 15.86 19.62
N VAL A 107 5.99 15.39 20.86
CA VAL A 107 5.83 13.98 21.22
C VAL A 107 4.59 13.84 22.07
N VAL A 108 3.73 12.88 21.71
CA VAL A 108 2.48 12.59 22.41
C VAL A 108 2.52 11.15 22.92
N SER A 109 2.39 10.98 24.23
CA SER A 109 2.28 9.68 24.89
C SER A 109 0.97 9.00 24.49
N LEU A 110 1.07 7.78 23.96
CA LEU A 110 -0.04 6.99 23.47
C LEU A 110 -0.54 6.04 24.55
N SER A 111 -1.85 6.06 24.79
CA SER A 111 -2.53 5.10 25.66
C SER A 111 -3.98 4.92 25.23
N GLU A 112 -4.55 3.73 25.49
CA GLU A 112 -5.97 3.47 25.24
C GLU A 112 -6.89 4.38 26.06
N ALA A 113 -6.45 4.81 27.25
CA ALA A 113 -7.25 5.61 28.16
C ALA A 113 -7.27 7.11 27.82
N LEU A 114 -6.19 7.65 27.23
CA LEU A 114 -6.05 9.10 27.01
C LEU A 114 -6.02 9.44 25.52
N MET A 115 -5.12 8.81 24.76
CA MET A 115 -4.85 9.19 23.38
C MET A 115 -4.34 7.98 22.58
N THR A 116 -5.21 7.38 21.77
CA THR A 116 -4.79 6.32 20.84
C THR A 116 -4.07 6.92 19.63
N MET A 117 -3.22 6.13 18.97
CA MET A 117 -2.55 6.53 17.73
C MET A 117 -3.55 6.98 16.66
N ARG A 118 -4.69 6.29 16.57
CA ARG A 118 -5.77 6.60 15.64
C ARG A 118 -6.43 7.94 15.96
N SER A 119 -6.79 8.18 17.23
CA SER A 119 -7.41 9.44 17.65
C SER A 119 -6.49 10.63 17.40
N LEU A 120 -5.20 10.48 17.71
CA LEU A 120 -4.18 11.49 17.45
C LEU A 120 -4.03 11.78 15.96
N PHE A 121 -3.96 10.73 15.13
CA PHE A 121 -3.85 10.87 13.68
C PHE A 121 -5.06 11.60 13.07
N ILE A 122 -6.28 11.25 13.49
CA ILE A 122 -7.50 11.93 13.06
C ILE A 122 -7.46 13.41 13.46
N LEU A 123 -7.10 13.69 14.71
CA LEU A 123 -7.07 15.04 15.27
C LEU A 123 -6.17 15.98 14.46
N VAL A 124 -4.96 15.53 14.15
CA VAL A 124 -3.96 16.32 13.43
C VAL A 124 -4.38 16.59 11.98
N ASN A 125 -5.13 15.68 11.37
CA ASN A 125 -5.58 15.79 10.00
C ASN A 125 -7.01 16.34 9.83
N LYS A 126 -7.58 17.00 10.86
CA LYS A 126 -8.94 17.58 10.76
C LYS A 126 -9.07 18.72 9.75
N SER A 127 -7.97 19.43 9.43
CA SER A 127 -7.97 20.61 8.53
C SER A 127 -7.78 20.26 7.05
N VAL A 128 -7.27 19.08 6.73
CA VAL A 128 -7.31 18.46 5.39
C VAL A 128 -7.78 17.03 5.62
N PRO A 129 -9.10 16.77 5.55
CA PRO A 129 -9.66 15.49 5.98
C PRO A 129 -8.92 14.36 5.30
N VAL A 130 -8.22 13.55 6.11
CA VAL A 130 -7.76 12.25 5.68
C VAL A 130 -9.01 11.52 5.20
N PRO A 131 -9.03 10.99 3.97
CA PRO A 131 -10.19 10.26 3.49
C PRO A 131 -10.59 9.17 4.49
N ASP A 132 -11.90 9.06 4.78
CA ASP A 132 -12.43 8.17 5.83
C ASP A 132 -11.96 6.70 5.72
N TRP A 133 -11.52 6.29 4.53
CA TRP A 133 -10.97 4.97 4.27
C TRP A 133 -9.57 4.71 4.86
N ILE A 134 -8.72 5.74 4.98
CA ILE A 134 -7.43 5.62 5.70
C ILE A 134 -7.68 5.53 7.21
N VAL A 135 -8.69 6.25 7.70
CA VAL A 135 -9.03 6.35 9.12
C VAL A 135 -9.68 5.08 9.66
N GLN A 136 -10.37 4.29 8.83
CA GLN A 136 -11.26 3.23 9.30
C GLN A 136 -10.71 1.81 9.32
N GLY A 137 -9.42 1.57 8.99
CA GLY A 137 -8.75 0.29 9.29
C GLY A 137 -9.52 -0.96 8.85
N THR A 138 -10.19 -0.91 7.70
CA THR A 138 -11.14 -1.95 7.25
C THR A 138 -10.90 -2.42 5.82
N ILE A 139 -9.77 -2.03 5.23
CA ILE A 139 -9.38 -2.38 3.88
C ILE A 139 -7.95 -2.92 3.98
N SER A 140 -7.68 -4.08 3.39
CA SER A 140 -6.36 -4.69 3.47
C SER A 140 -5.27 -3.76 2.90
N ALA A 141 -4.02 -3.93 3.35
CA ALA A 141 -2.88 -3.19 2.78
C ALA A 141 -2.79 -3.40 1.25
N THR A 142 -3.15 -4.60 0.77
CA THR A 142 -3.19 -4.97 -0.64
C THR A 142 -4.22 -4.14 -1.42
N HIS A 143 -5.44 -4.05 -0.92
CA HIS A 143 -6.50 -3.22 -1.52
C HIS A 143 -6.12 -1.74 -1.51
N THR A 144 -5.50 -1.27 -0.42
CA THR A 144 -5.04 0.12 -0.29
C THR A 144 -3.98 0.47 -1.34
N CYS A 145 -3.00 -0.42 -1.53
CA CYS A 145 -1.96 -0.27 -2.55
C CYS A 145 -2.56 -0.28 -3.95
N ALA A 146 -3.42 -1.26 -4.25
CA ALA A 146 -4.05 -1.41 -5.55
C ALA A 146 -4.91 -0.20 -5.96
N ILE A 147 -5.75 0.30 -5.04
CA ILE A 147 -6.55 1.51 -5.28
C ILE A 147 -5.62 2.69 -5.53
N THR A 148 -4.59 2.88 -4.72
CA THR A 148 -3.65 4.01 -4.86
C THR A 148 -2.97 4.03 -6.23
N ASP A 149 -2.50 2.87 -6.69
CA ASP A 149 -1.83 2.72 -7.98
C ASP A 149 -2.77 3.04 -9.15
N VAL A 150 -4.00 2.52 -9.12
CA VAL A 150 -5.00 2.81 -10.15
C VAL A 150 -5.36 4.27 -10.17
N MET A 151 -5.58 4.89 -9.01
CA MET A 151 -5.90 6.31 -8.93
C MET A 151 -4.77 7.17 -9.51
N LYS A 152 -3.50 6.81 -9.29
CA LYS A 152 -2.34 7.49 -9.90
C LYS A 152 -2.27 7.29 -11.41
N ALA A 153 -2.56 6.07 -11.90
CA ALA A 153 -2.61 5.77 -13.33
C ALA A 153 -3.74 6.54 -14.04
N TRP A 154 -4.95 6.49 -13.49
CA TRP A 154 -6.16 7.12 -14.02
C TRP A 154 -6.10 8.65 -13.97
N LYS A 155 -5.48 9.22 -12.93
CA LYS A 155 -5.20 10.66 -12.86
C LYS A 155 -4.43 11.16 -14.09
N ARG A 156 -3.46 10.36 -14.58
CA ARG A 156 -2.68 10.68 -15.77
C ARG A 156 -3.47 10.45 -17.06
N ARG A 157 -4.14 9.30 -17.19
CA ARG A 157 -4.92 8.91 -18.40
C ARG A 157 -6.04 9.91 -18.72
N PHE A 158 -6.84 10.29 -17.72
CA PHE A 158 -7.99 11.17 -17.88
C PHE A 158 -7.77 12.59 -17.33
N LYS A 159 -6.53 13.11 -17.42
CA LYS A 159 -6.11 14.41 -16.86
C LYS A 159 -7.13 15.56 -17.00
N PRO A 160 -7.82 15.76 -18.15
CA PRO A 160 -8.78 16.86 -18.30
C PRO A 160 -10.05 16.71 -17.47
N PHE A 161 -10.42 15.50 -17.05
CA PHE A 161 -11.71 15.22 -16.43
C PHE A 161 -11.69 15.34 -14.91
N TRP A 162 -10.52 15.35 -14.28
CA TRP A 162 -10.41 15.39 -12.83
C TRP A 162 -10.62 16.80 -12.29
N SER A 163 -11.43 16.91 -11.24
CA SER A 163 -11.68 18.13 -10.49
C SER A 163 -11.30 17.96 -9.02
N GLY A 164 -10.83 19.04 -8.40
CA GLY A 164 -10.62 19.11 -6.94
C GLY A 164 -11.89 19.43 -6.16
N ALA A 165 -12.99 19.78 -6.83
CA ALA A 165 -14.27 20.08 -6.16
C ALA A 165 -14.96 18.79 -5.68
N VAL A 166 -15.63 18.86 -4.53
CA VAL A 166 -16.42 17.75 -3.97
C VAL A 166 -17.59 17.38 -4.90
N HIS A 167 -18.27 18.38 -5.45
CA HIS A 167 -19.38 18.22 -6.41
C HIS A 167 -19.06 18.95 -7.71
N PRO A 168 -18.27 18.35 -8.60
CA PRO A 168 -17.82 19.00 -9.82
C PRO A 168 -18.94 19.09 -10.87
N ARG A 169 -18.92 20.16 -11.68
CA ARG A 169 -19.81 20.25 -12.85
C ARG A 169 -19.45 19.18 -13.87
N ARG A 170 -20.44 18.43 -14.35
CA ARG A 170 -20.28 17.41 -15.39
C ARG A 170 -19.69 18.06 -16.67
N PRO A 171 -18.76 17.39 -17.38
CA PRO A 171 -18.40 15.97 -17.29
C PRO A 171 -17.28 15.66 -16.29
N ASN A 172 -16.88 16.62 -15.46
CA ASN A 172 -15.76 16.44 -14.54
C ASN A 172 -16.12 15.48 -13.40
N VAL A 173 -15.11 14.79 -12.89
CA VAL A 173 -15.24 13.76 -11.86
C VAL A 173 -14.32 14.10 -10.69
N SER A 174 -14.79 13.87 -9.46
CA SER A 174 -13.97 14.02 -8.26
C SER A 174 -13.13 12.76 -8.07
N LEU A 175 -11.81 12.90 -8.21
CA LEU A 175 -10.86 11.80 -8.00
C LEU A 175 -10.93 11.28 -6.56
N ALA A 176 -11.12 12.20 -5.59
CA ALA A 176 -11.25 11.85 -4.18
C ALA A 176 -12.52 11.04 -3.91
N ALA A 177 -13.65 11.43 -4.51
CA ALA A 177 -14.93 10.74 -4.33
C ALA A 177 -14.93 9.34 -4.97
N LEU A 178 -14.31 9.17 -6.15
CA LEU A 178 -14.13 7.86 -6.77
C LEU A 178 -13.27 6.93 -5.89
N GLY A 179 -12.14 7.43 -5.38
CA GLY A 179 -11.30 6.66 -4.47
C GLY A 179 -12.03 6.25 -3.19
N ALA A 180 -12.88 7.13 -2.65
CA ALA A 180 -13.72 6.82 -1.49
C ALA A 180 -14.77 5.74 -1.79
N ALA A 181 -15.41 5.77 -2.96
CA ALA A 181 -16.38 4.75 -3.37
C ALA A 181 -15.71 3.37 -3.51
N LEU A 182 -14.57 3.29 -4.21
CA LEU A 182 -13.79 2.05 -4.36
C LEU A 182 -13.38 1.49 -3.00
N ALA A 183 -12.86 2.34 -2.12
CA ALA A 183 -12.46 1.93 -0.78
C ALA A 183 -13.65 1.43 0.06
N SER A 184 -14.80 2.10 -0.02
CA SER A 184 -16.03 1.68 0.67
C SER A 184 -16.52 0.32 0.15
N CYS A 185 -16.46 0.09 -1.16
CA CYS A 185 -16.80 -1.20 -1.74
C CYS A 185 -15.82 -2.30 -1.33
N ALA A 186 -14.51 -2.02 -1.30
CA ALA A 186 -13.49 -2.97 -0.83
C ALA A 186 -13.73 -3.42 0.61
N ARG A 187 -14.23 -2.50 1.44
CA ARG A 187 -14.61 -2.81 2.81
C ARG A 187 -15.87 -3.66 2.93
N ARG A 188 -16.91 -3.35 2.14
CA ARG A 188 -18.19 -4.10 2.20
C ARG A 188 -18.06 -5.50 1.61
N HIS A 189 -17.15 -5.67 0.66
CA HIS A 189 -17.02 -6.88 -0.14
C HIS A 189 -15.54 -7.31 -0.29
N PRO A 190 -14.80 -7.52 0.81
CA PRO A 190 -13.34 -7.70 0.77
C PRO A 190 -12.91 -8.95 -0.01
N ASP A 191 -13.73 -10.00 0.00
CA ASP A 191 -13.41 -11.29 -0.63
C ASP A 191 -13.59 -11.29 -2.15
N VAL A 192 -14.45 -10.40 -2.67
CA VAL A 192 -14.74 -10.29 -4.11
C VAL A 192 -14.15 -9.03 -4.74
N PHE A 193 -13.72 -8.07 -3.92
CA PHE A 193 -13.11 -6.84 -4.41
C PHE A 193 -11.71 -7.13 -4.98
N PRO A 194 -11.40 -6.66 -6.21
CA PRO A 194 -10.10 -6.90 -6.83
C PRO A 194 -8.93 -6.39 -5.98
N THR A 195 -7.97 -7.26 -5.70
CA THR A 195 -6.76 -6.94 -4.93
C THR A 195 -5.61 -6.44 -5.79
N THR A 196 -5.77 -6.41 -7.12
CA THR A 196 -4.73 -5.99 -8.07
C THR A 196 -5.11 -4.66 -8.76
N PRO A 197 -4.12 -3.80 -9.07
CA PRO A 197 -4.37 -2.60 -9.85
C PRO A 197 -5.07 -2.88 -11.18
N ASP A 198 -4.65 -3.92 -11.89
CA ASP A 198 -5.22 -4.28 -13.20
C ASP A 198 -6.70 -4.67 -13.11
N GLY A 199 -7.08 -5.38 -12.04
CA GLY A 199 -8.46 -5.78 -11.79
C GLY A 199 -9.38 -4.59 -11.58
N ILE A 200 -8.94 -3.63 -10.76
CA ILE A 200 -9.68 -2.39 -10.51
C ILE A 200 -9.71 -1.52 -11.77
N SER A 201 -8.58 -1.39 -12.49
CA SER A 201 -8.53 -0.60 -13.73
C SER A 201 -9.48 -1.16 -14.79
N SER A 202 -9.51 -2.47 -14.98
CA SER A 202 -10.39 -3.10 -15.98
C SER A 202 -11.86 -2.99 -15.61
N PHE A 203 -12.20 -3.04 -14.33
CA PHE A 203 -13.54 -2.70 -13.89
C PHE A 203 -13.90 -1.26 -14.23
N LEU A 204 -13.03 -0.30 -13.95
CA LEU A 204 -13.30 1.10 -14.22
C LEU A 204 -13.40 1.37 -15.72
N ASP A 205 -12.61 0.68 -16.55
CA ASP A 205 -12.72 0.71 -18.00
C ASP A 205 -14.07 0.15 -18.47
N TYR A 206 -14.49 -0.99 -17.92
CA TYR A 206 -15.82 -1.56 -18.15
C TYR A 206 -16.95 -0.58 -17.75
N ALA A 207 -16.85 0.02 -16.57
CA ALA A 207 -17.85 0.96 -16.07
C ALA A 207 -17.91 2.23 -16.94
N ASN A 208 -16.75 2.72 -17.40
CA ASN A 208 -16.67 3.87 -18.29
C ASN A 208 -17.40 3.61 -19.61
N GLU A 209 -17.17 2.46 -20.24
CA GLU A 209 -17.82 2.09 -21.49
C GLU A 209 -19.31 1.80 -21.30
N ARG A 210 -19.68 1.11 -20.22
CA ARG A 210 -21.09 0.82 -19.92
C ARG A 210 -21.91 2.09 -19.69
N LEU A 211 -21.38 3.04 -18.92
CA LEU A 211 -22.04 4.34 -18.71
C LEU A 211 -22.17 5.16 -20.00
N ARG A 212 -21.23 5.01 -20.95
CA ARG A 212 -21.34 5.60 -22.29
C ARG A 212 -22.53 5.01 -23.06
N VAL A 213 -22.69 3.69 -23.03
CA VAL A 213 -23.75 2.97 -23.75
C VAL A 213 -25.13 3.18 -23.12
N GLU A 214 -25.22 3.20 -21.79
CA GLU A 214 -26.48 3.43 -21.07
C GLU A 214 -26.95 4.90 -21.18
N HIS A 215 -26.02 5.84 -21.35
CA HIS A 215 -26.31 7.29 -21.42
C HIS A 215 -25.69 7.98 -22.64
N PRO A 216 -25.99 7.55 -23.88
CA PRO A 216 -25.26 7.99 -25.08
C PRO A 216 -25.49 9.46 -25.44
N THR A 217 -26.65 10.00 -25.07
CA THR A 217 -27.09 11.37 -25.42
C THR A 217 -27.21 12.29 -24.21
N SER A 218 -26.75 11.87 -23.03
CA SER A 218 -26.83 12.71 -21.83
C SER A 218 -25.98 13.97 -22.01
N PRO A 219 -26.36 15.10 -21.38
CA PRO A 219 -25.53 16.31 -21.40
C PRO A 219 -24.10 16.07 -20.91
N ALA A 220 -23.92 15.13 -19.97
CA ALA A 220 -22.61 14.75 -19.45
C ALA A 220 -21.79 14.00 -20.50
N THR A 221 -22.38 13.04 -21.21
CA THR A 221 -21.71 12.28 -22.28
C THR A 221 -21.34 13.19 -23.45
N LEU A 222 -22.26 14.05 -23.90
CA LEU A 222 -21.99 15.00 -24.97
C LEU A 222 -20.88 15.98 -24.59
N ALA A 223 -20.90 16.49 -23.36
CA ALA A 223 -19.84 17.36 -22.87
C ALA A 223 -18.50 16.62 -22.71
N ALA A 224 -18.51 15.33 -22.34
CA ALA A 224 -17.30 14.52 -22.25
C ALA A 224 -16.66 14.30 -23.62
N LEU A 225 -17.47 13.98 -24.64
CA LEU A 225 -17.05 13.84 -26.03
C LEU A 225 -16.51 15.16 -26.60
N GLY A 226 -17.16 16.28 -26.29
CA GLY A 226 -16.71 17.61 -26.71
C GLY A 226 -15.46 18.11 -26.00
N LYS A 227 -15.05 17.47 -24.89
CA LYS A 227 -13.89 17.88 -24.08
C LYS A 227 -12.57 17.27 -24.55
N VAL A 228 -12.61 16.18 -25.30
CA VAL A 228 -11.41 15.44 -25.72
C VAL A 228 -10.89 15.89 -27.08
N ALA A 229 -9.56 15.91 -27.21
CA ALA A 229 -8.90 15.98 -28.51
C ALA A 229 -8.95 14.63 -29.25
N LYS A 230 -8.56 14.60 -30.52
CA LYS A 230 -8.71 13.46 -31.44
C LYS A 230 -8.09 12.14 -30.93
N ASP A 231 -7.11 12.20 -30.04
CA ASP A 231 -6.36 11.04 -29.53
C ASP A 231 -6.55 10.81 -28.02
N GLN A 232 -7.50 11.52 -27.39
CA GLN A 232 -7.73 11.41 -25.96
C GLN A 232 -9.03 10.68 -25.65
N GLU A 233 -8.95 9.71 -24.76
CA GLU A 233 -10.10 8.93 -24.35
C GLU A 233 -11.05 9.74 -23.43
N PRO A 234 -12.36 9.75 -23.71
CA PRO A 234 -13.35 10.42 -22.88
C PRO A 234 -13.69 9.63 -21.60
N LEU A 235 -14.05 10.35 -20.54
CA LEU A 235 -14.47 9.80 -19.26
C LEU A 235 -15.97 10.06 -19.02
N PHE A 236 -16.73 9.00 -18.76
CA PHE A 236 -18.19 9.01 -18.64
C PHE A 236 -18.70 8.74 -17.23
N LEU A 237 -17.80 8.55 -16.25
CA LEU A 237 -18.17 8.26 -14.86
C LEU A 237 -19.09 9.33 -14.23
N SER A 238 -19.06 10.56 -14.72
CA SER A 238 -19.95 11.65 -14.25
C SER A 238 -21.43 11.46 -14.61
N ASN A 239 -21.77 10.45 -15.42
CA ASN A 239 -23.17 10.04 -15.61
C ASN A 239 -23.77 9.48 -14.32
N ASP A 240 -22.96 8.84 -13.48
CA ASP A 240 -23.30 8.45 -12.12
C ASP A 240 -22.37 9.16 -11.12
N PRO A 241 -22.71 10.39 -10.70
CA PRO A 241 -21.86 11.18 -9.80
C PRO A 241 -21.81 10.65 -8.36
N ALA A 242 -22.69 9.72 -7.99
CA ALA A 242 -22.70 9.06 -6.70
C ALA A 242 -21.80 7.81 -6.67
N PHE A 243 -21.36 7.33 -7.85
CA PHE A 243 -20.57 6.12 -8.01
C PHE A 243 -21.30 4.86 -7.50
N GLU A 244 -22.63 4.81 -7.60
CA GLU A 244 -23.44 3.63 -7.25
C GLU A 244 -23.01 2.41 -8.07
N PHE A 245 -22.60 2.61 -9.33
CA PHE A 245 -22.04 1.56 -10.17
C PHE A 245 -20.88 0.79 -9.52
N VAL A 246 -20.11 1.43 -8.64
CA VAL A 246 -19.01 0.77 -7.91
C VAL A 246 -19.58 -0.27 -6.96
N PHE A 247 -20.67 0.01 -6.27
CA PHE A 247 -21.28 -0.92 -5.32
C PHE A 247 -22.13 -1.98 -6.02
N GLU A 248 -22.82 -1.61 -7.10
CA GLU A 248 -23.70 -2.53 -7.81
C GLU A 248 -22.93 -3.53 -8.69
N TRP A 249 -21.93 -3.04 -9.43
CA TRP A 249 -21.32 -3.81 -10.51
C TRP A 249 -20.01 -4.47 -10.09
N LEU A 250 -19.19 -3.81 -9.27
CA LEU A 250 -17.87 -4.33 -8.90
C LEU A 250 -17.94 -5.68 -8.15
N PRO A 251 -18.84 -5.91 -7.18
CA PRO A 251 -18.92 -7.21 -6.49
C PRO A 251 -19.29 -8.37 -7.43
N GLN A 252 -19.94 -8.06 -8.56
CA GLN A 252 -20.35 -9.02 -9.58
C GLN A 252 -19.36 -9.08 -10.75
N PHE A 253 -18.39 -8.16 -10.78
CA PHE A 253 -17.44 -8.04 -11.87
C PHE A 253 -16.42 -9.16 -11.82
N LYS A 254 -16.52 -10.09 -12.77
CA LYS A 254 -15.52 -11.11 -12.98
C LYS A 254 -14.47 -10.56 -13.93
N PHE A 255 -13.27 -10.32 -13.41
CA PHE A 255 -12.11 -9.99 -14.24
C PHE A 255 -11.76 -11.20 -15.10
N THR A 256 -12.23 -11.23 -16.35
CA THR A 256 -11.73 -12.12 -17.38
C THR A 256 -10.58 -11.42 -18.09
N VAL A 257 -9.36 -11.92 -17.87
CA VAL A 257 -8.22 -11.60 -18.75
C VAL A 257 -8.65 -11.96 -20.17
N PRO A 258 -8.52 -11.06 -21.16
CA PRO A 258 -8.94 -11.37 -22.52
C PRO A 258 -8.05 -12.50 -23.05
N ASN A 259 -8.66 -13.67 -23.25
CA ASN A 259 -8.15 -14.66 -24.17
C ASN A 259 -9.27 -14.93 -25.16
N THR A 260 -8.93 -14.77 -26.43
CA THR A 260 -9.59 -15.19 -27.67
C THR A 260 -10.92 -15.94 -27.50
N GLU A 261 -11.95 -15.39 -28.14
CA GLU A 261 -13.29 -15.95 -28.33
C GLU A 261 -13.34 -17.48 -28.31
N VAL A 262 -14.15 -18.08 -27.43
CA VAL A 262 -14.83 -19.34 -27.78
C VAL A 262 -16.18 -19.42 -27.07
N HIS A 263 -17.17 -19.76 -27.90
CA HIS A 263 -18.54 -20.12 -27.58
C HIS A 263 -18.68 -21.20 -26.49
N ASP A 264 -19.72 -21.00 -25.69
CA ASP A 264 -20.61 -21.91 -24.95
C ASP A 264 -20.19 -23.36 -24.56
N VAL A 265 -20.49 -23.66 -23.27
CA VAL A 265 -20.76 -24.95 -22.57
C VAL A 265 -19.78 -26.15 -22.61
N HIS A 266 -19.13 -26.45 -21.47
CA HIS A 266 -19.32 -27.67 -20.63
C HIS A 266 -18.24 -27.77 -19.53
N HIS A 267 -18.61 -28.27 -18.35
CA HIS A 267 -17.70 -28.57 -17.24
C HIS A 267 -16.57 -29.54 -17.68
N ILE A 268 -15.31 -29.08 -17.70
CA ILE A 268 -14.14 -29.95 -17.90
C ILE A 268 -13.16 -29.78 -16.73
N VAL A 269 -12.89 -30.89 -16.04
CA VAL A 269 -11.88 -30.99 -14.97
C VAL A 269 -10.48 -30.86 -15.59
N VAL A 270 -9.80 -29.75 -15.31
CA VAL A 270 -8.42 -29.50 -15.79
C VAL A 270 -7.41 -30.30 -14.95
N LYS A 271 -6.64 -31.20 -15.59
CA LYS A 271 -5.48 -31.89 -14.98
C LYS A 271 -4.31 -30.90 -14.80
N GLN A 272 -3.73 -30.85 -13.59
CA GLN A 272 -2.59 -29.99 -13.27
C GLN A 272 -1.34 -30.33 -14.10
N LYS A 273 -0.70 -29.30 -14.64
CA LYS A 273 0.60 -29.38 -15.34
C LYS A 273 1.72 -29.41 -14.29
N LYS A 274 2.72 -30.29 -14.46
CA LYS A 274 3.89 -30.35 -13.54
C LYS A 274 4.79 -29.13 -13.73
N LEU A 275 5.20 -28.49 -12.63
CA LEU A 275 6.20 -27.43 -12.61
C LEU A 275 7.53 -27.93 -13.21
N ASN A 276 8.17 -27.08 -14.01
CA ASN A 276 9.45 -27.41 -14.62
C ASN A 276 10.59 -27.43 -13.57
N LYS A 277 11.70 -28.11 -13.89
CA LYS A 277 12.84 -28.26 -12.96
C LYS A 277 13.47 -26.92 -12.59
N ALA A 278 13.55 -25.97 -13.52
CA ALA A 278 14.16 -24.67 -13.30
C ALA A 278 13.37 -23.84 -12.26
N THR A 279 12.05 -23.82 -12.35
CA THR A 279 11.16 -23.15 -11.38
C THR A 279 11.30 -23.78 -10.00
N ARG A 280 11.35 -25.11 -9.90
CA ARG A 280 11.59 -25.80 -8.63
C ARG A 280 12.91 -25.35 -7.99
N CYS A 281 14.01 -25.42 -8.75
CA CYS A 281 15.33 -24.97 -8.29
C CYS A 281 15.32 -23.49 -7.86
N ALA A 282 14.62 -22.62 -8.59
CA ALA A 282 14.51 -21.21 -8.25
C ALA A 282 13.71 -20.96 -6.95
N VAL A 283 12.66 -21.75 -6.67
CA VAL A 283 11.95 -21.71 -5.38
C VAL A 283 12.90 -22.09 -4.24
N TRP A 284 13.66 -23.17 -4.39
CA TRP A 284 14.62 -23.59 -3.36
C TRP A 284 15.67 -22.51 -3.09
N ASN A 285 16.34 -22.02 -4.14
CA ASN A 285 17.39 -21.02 -4.03
C ASN A 285 16.90 -19.71 -3.42
N ARG A 286 15.66 -19.31 -3.71
CA ARG A 286 15.04 -18.11 -3.13
C ARG A 286 14.83 -18.22 -1.62
N HIS A 287 14.48 -19.40 -1.13
CA HIS A 287 14.05 -19.58 0.27
C HIS A 287 15.15 -20.07 1.20
N PHE A 288 16.10 -20.87 0.70
CA PHE A 288 17.17 -21.42 1.53
C PHE A 288 18.58 -21.07 1.01
N GLY A 289 18.69 -20.61 -0.24
CA GLY A 289 19.98 -20.35 -0.89
C GLY A 289 20.51 -21.56 -1.67
N GLU A 290 21.34 -21.28 -2.67
CA GLU A 290 21.84 -22.28 -3.64
C GLU A 290 22.69 -23.39 -3.00
N LYS A 291 23.40 -23.09 -1.92
CA LYS A 291 24.29 -24.04 -1.21
C LYS A 291 23.58 -24.83 -0.11
N ALA A 292 22.32 -24.52 0.21
CA ALA A 292 21.60 -25.19 1.29
C ALA A 292 21.10 -26.57 0.84
N GLY A 293 21.56 -27.64 1.50
CA GLY A 293 21.13 -29.02 1.21
C GLY A 293 19.80 -29.40 1.88
N THR A 294 19.48 -28.75 3.00
CA THR A 294 18.26 -28.93 3.79
C THR A 294 17.60 -27.57 4.07
N GLY A 295 16.32 -27.60 4.41
CA GLY A 295 15.51 -26.42 4.73
C GLY A 295 14.28 -26.83 5.54
N ALA A 296 13.47 -25.86 5.97
CA ALA A 296 12.26 -26.12 6.76
C ALA A 296 11.00 -25.95 5.91
N CYS A 297 10.07 -26.90 5.97
CA CYS A 297 8.75 -26.80 5.35
C CYS A 297 8.07 -25.49 5.76
N TYR A 298 7.57 -24.72 4.80
CA TYR A 298 6.89 -23.45 5.09
C TYR A 298 5.72 -23.61 6.07
N CYS A 299 4.91 -24.67 5.90
CA CYS A 299 3.72 -24.88 6.73
C CYS A 299 4.08 -25.41 8.13
N CYS A 300 4.71 -26.58 8.20
CA CYS A 300 4.88 -27.31 9.47
C CYS A 300 6.30 -27.26 10.06
N ARG A 301 7.24 -26.57 9.40
CA ARG A 301 8.66 -26.45 9.80
C ARG A 301 9.46 -27.75 9.84
N HIS A 302 8.86 -28.90 9.51
CA HIS A 302 9.58 -30.16 9.34
C HIS A 302 10.69 -30.03 8.30
N GLU A 303 11.84 -30.67 8.56
CA GLU A 303 12.98 -30.63 7.66
C GLU A 303 12.62 -31.23 6.29
N ILE A 304 13.04 -30.56 5.23
CA ILE A 304 12.91 -30.95 3.83
C ILE A 304 14.27 -30.82 3.18
N THR A 305 14.58 -31.67 2.20
CA THR A 305 15.83 -31.62 1.45
C THR A 305 15.54 -31.26 0.00
N GLN A 306 16.57 -30.86 -0.76
CA GLN A 306 16.45 -30.59 -2.20
C GLN A 306 15.83 -31.76 -2.99
N GLN A 307 15.87 -32.98 -2.46
CA GLN A 307 15.34 -34.18 -3.09
C GLN A 307 13.90 -34.49 -2.65
N THR A 308 13.49 -34.04 -1.47
CA THR A 308 12.22 -34.45 -0.83
C THR A 308 11.18 -33.35 -0.72
N TYR A 309 11.53 -32.09 -1.02
CA TYR A 309 10.57 -30.99 -1.00
C TYR A 309 9.65 -30.97 -2.23
N GLU A 310 8.47 -30.39 -2.03
CA GLU A 310 7.53 -30.03 -3.09
C GLU A 310 7.36 -28.51 -3.16
N CYS A 311 6.99 -28.01 -4.33
CA CYS A 311 6.60 -26.62 -4.52
C CYS A 311 5.08 -26.52 -4.36
N GLY A 312 4.64 -26.02 -3.21
CA GLY A 312 3.22 -25.75 -2.96
C GLY A 312 2.85 -24.34 -3.40
N HIS A 313 1.67 -24.17 -4.00
CA HIS A 313 1.13 -22.85 -4.28
C HIS A 313 0.47 -22.24 -3.04
N ILE A 314 0.70 -20.96 -2.78
CA ILE A 314 0.01 -20.19 -1.74
C ILE A 314 -1.48 -20.06 -2.09
N LEU A 315 -1.76 -19.60 -3.31
CA LEU A 315 -3.06 -19.72 -3.96
C LEU A 315 -3.01 -20.89 -4.95
N ALA A 316 -3.87 -21.90 -4.79
CA ALA A 316 -3.87 -23.07 -5.67
C ALA A 316 -4.06 -22.68 -7.15
N ALA A 317 -3.37 -23.37 -8.08
CA ALA A 317 -3.48 -23.12 -9.52
C ALA A 317 -4.93 -23.19 -10.04
N CYS A 318 -5.73 -24.13 -9.51
CA CYS A 318 -7.16 -24.25 -9.87
C CYS A 318 -8.06 -23.11 -9.36
N LYS A 319 -7.52 -22.22 -8.51
CA LYS A 319 -8.12 -20.98 -8.05
C LYS A 319 -7.42 -19.74 -8.63
N GLY A 320 -6.66 -19.91 -9.72
CA GLY A 320 -5.96 -18.82 -10.41
C GLY A 320 -4.57 -18.50 -9.87
N GLY A 321 -3.99 -19.34 -9.01
CA GLY A 321 -2.61 -19.19 -8.59
C GLY A 321 -1.60 -19.34 -9.72
N SER A 322 -0.67 -18.39 -9.85
CA SER A 322 0.40 -18.46 -10.85
C SER A 322 1.54 -19.39 -10.41
N ASP A 323 2.35 -19.83 -11.38
CA ASP A 323 3.59 -20.60 -11.14
C ASP A 323 4.79 -19.67 -10.80
N ASP A 324 4.52 -18.41 -10.47
CA ASP A 324 5.55 -17.44 -10.10
C ASP A 324 6.14 -17.76 -8.74
N LEU A 325 7.43 -17.45 -8.58
CA LEU A 325 8.17 -17.69 -7.33
C LEU A 325 7.54 -16.99 -6.11
N THR A 326 6.76 -15.93 -6.32
CA THR A 326 6.04 -15.22 -5.26
C THR A 326 4.89 -16.05 -4.68
N ASN A 327 4.23 -16.87 -5.51
CA ASN A 327 3.11 -17.75 -5.17
C ASN A 327 3.55 -19.17 -4.81
N LEU A 328 4.83 -19.51 -4.91
CA LEU A 328 5.35 -20.84 -4.59
C LEU A 328 6.13 -20.83 -3.26
N ARG A 329 5.99 -21.91 -2.48
CA ARG A 329 6.76 -22.15 -1.26
C ARG A 329 7.28 -23.58 -1.19
N PRO A 330 8.49 -23.81 -0.64
CA PRO A 330 8.99 -25.15 -0.39
C PRO A 330 8.25 -25.75 0.82
N ILE A 331 7.57 -26.87 0.60
CA ILE A 331 6.80 -27.57 1.61
C ILE A 331 7.05 -29.07 1.57
N CYS A 332 6.77 -29.77 2.68
CA CYS A 332 6.82 -31.22 2.70
C CYS A 332 5.63 -31.83 1.94
N ALA A 333 5.82 -33.04 1.42
CA ALA A 333 4.79 -33.72 0.65
C ALA A 333 3.49 -33.97 1.45
N GLN A 334 3.57 -34.12 2.77
CA GLN A 334 2.40 -34.27 3.64
C GLN A 334 1.56 -32.99 3.67
N CYS A 335 2.18 -31.84 3.90
CA CYS A 335 1.47 -30.55 3.88
C CYS A 335 0.86 -30.27 2.51
N ASN A 336 1.60 -30.53 1.41
CA ASN A 336 1.11 -30.29 0.06
C ASN A 336 -0.16 -31.10 -0.25
N ARG A 337 -0.20 -32.38 0.15
CA ARG A 337 -1.37 -33.24 -0.05
C ARG A 337 -2.54 -32.84 0.85
N SER A 338 -2.27 -32.53 2.12
CA SER A 338 -3.30 -32.16 3.09
C SER A 338 -3.95 -30.79 2.79
N MET A 339 -3.19 -29.85 2.22
CA MET A 339 -3.66 -28.51 1.88
C MET A 339 -4.64 -28.51 0.70
N GLY A 340 -4.47 -29.41 -0.28
CA GLY A 340 -5.38 -29.54 -1.42
C GLY A 340 -5.54 -28.23 -2.22
N LYS A 341 -6.75 -27.66 -2.22
CA LYS A 341 -7.09 -26.39 -2.90
C LYS A 341 -7.26 -25.21 -1.95
N MET A 342 -7.00 -25.41 -0.66
CA MET A 342 -7.08 -24.38 0.38
C MET A 342 -5.93 -23.39 0.22
N HIS A 343 -6.14 -22.13 0.60
CA HIS A 343 -5.05 -21.15 0.62
C HIS A 343 -4.01 -21.56 1.68
N MET A 344 -2.72 -21.44 1.40
CA MET A 344 -1.67 -21.99 2.28
C MET A 344 -1.70 -21.39 3.69
N ASP A 345 -1.95 -20.09 3.82
CA ASP A 345 -2.05 -19.44 5.14
C ASP A 345 -3.30 -19.89 5.91
N GLU A 346 -4.40 -20.17 5.21
CA GLU A 346 -5.63 -20.68 5.81
C GLU A 346 -5.43 -22.11 6.32
N PHE A 347 -4.72 -22.93 5.53
CA PHE A 347 -4.33 -24.28 5.92
C PHE A 347 -3.44 -24.27 7.17
N CYS A 348 -2.43 -23.38 7.21
CA CYS A 348 -1.55 -23.28 8.37
C CYS A 348 -2.32 -22.88 9.64
N LYS A 349 -3.21 -21.89 9.54
CA LYS A 349 -4.07 -21.46 10.65
C LYS A 349 -4.97 -22.59 11.14
N THR A 350 -5.64 -23.29 10.23
CA THR A 350 -6.61 -24.35 10.56
C THR A 350 -5.94 -25.55 11.24
N MET A 351 -4.72 -25.89 10.82
CA MET A 351 -3.98 -27.02 11.37
C MET A 351 -3.11 -26.66 12.58
N GLY A 352 -3.20 -25.42 13.09
CA GLY A 352 -2.36 -24.94 14.19
C GLY A 352 -0.86 -24.95 13.87
N LEU A 353 -0.50 -24.88 12.58
CA LEU A 353 0.87 -24.92 12.12
C LEU A 353 1.46 -23.51 12.14
N GLN A 354 2.75 -23.41 12.43
CA GLN A 354 3.48 -22.14 12.56
C GLN A 354 3.71 -21.39 11.22
N GLY A 355 2.96 -21.74 10.16
CA GLY A 355 3.10 -21.24 8.78
C GLY A 355 3.62 -19.81 8.78
N SER A 356 4.83 -19.61 8.26
CA SER A 356 5.72 -18.56 8.77
C SER A 356 5.00 -17.21 8.94
N LEU A 357 4.83 -16.81 10.21
CA LEU A 357 4.59 -15.43 10.65
C LEU A 357 5.81 -14.53 10.40
N LEU A 358 6.53 -14.76 9.30
CA LEU A 358 7.74 -14.04 8.89
C LEU A 358 7.74 -13.90 7.37
N SER A 359 6.89 -13.01 6.87
CA SER A 359 7.26 -12.22 5.70
C SER A 359 7.67 -10.84 6.21
N PHE A 360 8.90 -10.74 6.74
CA PHE A 360 9.80 -9.59 6.64
C PHE A 360 11.15 -10.04 7.22
N CYS A 361 12.19 -9.91 6.42
CA CYS A 361 13.60 -9.85 6.80
C CYS A 361 14.18 -11.01 7.64
N VAL A 362 15.22 -11.64 7.10
CA VAL A 362 16.10 -12.58 7.79
C VAL A 362 16.61 -11.94 9.09
N ALA A 363 16.32 -12.57 10.23
CA ALA A 363 17.10 -12.38 11.45
C ALA A 363 18.47 -13.04 11.22
N ILE A 364 19.54 -12.26 11.38
CA ILE A 364 20.88 -12.81 11.58
C ILE A 364 20.91 -13.20 13.07
N GLU A 365 21.19 -14.47 13.35
CA GLU A 365 21.35 -14.99 14.71
C GLU A 365 22.56 -14.34 15.39
N GLU A 366 22.38 -13.96 16.66
CA GLU A 366 23.46 -13.64 17.59
C GLU A 366 24.29 -14.92 17.83
N SER A 367 25.60 -14.82 17.67
CA SER A 367 26.55 -15.78 18.23
C SER A 367 26.93 -15.35 19.65
N ASP A 368 27.00 -16.32 20.57
CA ASP A 368 27.53 -16.18 21.93
C ASP A 368 28.84 -15.38 22.04
#